data_AF-A0A9D5CJ01-F1
#
_entry.id   AF-A0A9D5CJ01-F1
#
_cell.length_a   1.000
_cell.length_b   1.000
_cell.length_c   1.000
_cell.angle_alpha   90.00
_cell.angle_beta   90.00
_cell.angle_gamma   90.00
#
_symmetry.space_group_name_H-M   'P 1'
#
loop_
_entity.id
_entity.type
_entity.pdbx_description
1 polymer ?
#
loop_
_entity_poly.entity_id
_entity_poly.type
_entity_poly.pdbx_seq_one_letter_code
_entity_poly.pdbx_strand_id
1 'polypeptide(L)'
;MTETDATFESGHASLSLSKDDSDPQTIYANDNEELKKEEEQGFLMDSNMQMEMQELTDVQAHPEIEDYHKTVEELSTLLNISEAERNKYVEESRKTQVIIAKLEAENMLINCQLAESGEALDKFAHVVDELKVTKEELLQKLAELVVAEESKISALREAELMGKAMNMEKEKNKELFVHITELKEALRVSNRAVVDAEEKKAAFFAGIESELLIATDAALQSQEQIEDMRKQLEMRKGLENDLFEKNIRIDYLQLELKREKELNGSVAKAASDAIEELKKLISNMEVMEKTDSEKQTCIVSLQGDVEKLEEELQSAREEAKDLNHQIDKLNADIQTMKGEMSKSSERELGLEVQIATLKTELHKGRSQIAAAEAAEARARSSLSGLYLAVQQLAIEAEKAKNELRISKLEAHDNEVGIKGKDMTAESSELSSVITISVQEYESLIQKAERANVISQSTPKDEPHFMELEKTSDVDAVKQELESANATINELRLSLEVAIRRAEVAEEAKALVEHYLRKQREKHRRRRSASGTPEEEISIVADTPVLPSSKARPGGSVARVGRSTTLNDNKNKNYVPLGKVLNMKF
;
A
#
# COMPACT_ATOMS: atom_id res chain seq x y z
N MET A 1 48.14 -35.66 106.34
CA MET A 1 47.61 -36.68 105.41
C MET A 1 48.78 -37.55 105.02
N THR A 2 49.02 -38.72 105.60
CA THR A 2 48.41 -39.46 106.74
C THR A 2 49.59 -40.13 107.48
N GLU A 3 49.60 -40.34 108.80
CA GLU A 3 49.01 -41.52 109.50
C GLU A 3 49.27 -42.81 108.70
N THR A 4 49.96 -43.84 109.22
CA THR A 4 49.95 -44.50 110.56
C THR A 4 51.33 -45.17 110.85
N ASP A 5 51.68 -45.82 111.97
CA ASP A 5 51.20 -45.90 113.38
C ASP A 5 52.35 -46.44 114.27
N ALA A 6 52.18 -46.45 115.60
CA ALA A 6 53.10 -47.11 116.54
C ALA A 6 52.36 -47.92 117.62
N THR A 7 52.80 -49.15 117.92
CA THR A 7 52.26 -49.99 119.01
C THR A 7 53.26 -51.03 119.54
N PHE A 8 53.39 -51.10 120.88
CA PHE A 8 53.66 -52.24 121.80
C PHE A 8 54.77 -53.28 121.46
N GLU A 9 55.73 -53.65 122.31
CA GLU A 9 55.82 -53.86 123.79
C GLU A 9 55.48 -55.30 124.27
N SER A 10 56.18 -55.75 125.33
CA SER A 10 56.20 -57.10 125.96
C SER A 10 57.18 -58.10 125.30
N GLY A 11 57.97 -58.89 126.04
CA GLY A 11 58.18 -58.94 127.49
C GLY A 11 59.09 -60.10 127.94
N HIS A 12 59.50 -60.10 129.23
CA HIS A 12 60.41 -61.05 129.92
C HIS A 12 61.92 -60.98 129.57
N ALA A 13 62.87 -61.16 130.51
CA ALA A 13 62.81 -61.07 131.98
C ALA A 13 64.23 -61.03 132.63
N SER A 14 64.37 -60.34 133.78
CA SER A 14 65.28 -60.66 134.91
C SER A 14 66.81 -60.64 134.71
N LEU A 15 67.70 -60.50 135.71
CA LEU A 15 67.72 -60.00 137.12
C LEU A 15 69.23 -59.63 137.39
N SER A 16 69.59 -58.55 138.09
CA SER A 16 69.84 -58.46 139.56
C SER A 16 70.82 -59.51 140.13
N LEU A 17 71.85 -59.12 140.90
CA LEU A 17 71.93 -59.17 142.39
C LEU A 17 71.92 -60.63 142.94
N SER A 18 72.68 -61.06 143.95
CA SER A 18 73.20 -60.34 145.13
C SER A 18 74.44 -61.05 145.77
N LYS A 19 74.47 -61.21 147.09
CA LYS A 19 75.65 -61.44 147.96
C LYS A 19 75.34 -62.54 149.02
N ASP A 20 76.36 -62.85 149.83
CA ASP A 20 76.31 -63.49 151.17
C ASP A 20 76.28 -65.04 151.31
N ASP A 21 77.36 -65.55 151.94
CA ASP A 21 77.49 -66.42 153.13
C ASP A 21 76.67 -67.71 153.35
N SER A 22 77.37 -68.79 153.73
CA SER A 22 77.07 -69.67 154.89
C SER A 22 78.26 -70.56 155.28
N ASP A 23 78.54 -70.65 156.58
CA ASP A 23 79.58 -71.46 157.28
C ASP A 23 78.85 -72.55 158.14
N PRO A 24 79.34 -73.13 159.27
CA PRO A 24 80.69 -73.54 159.72
C PRO A 24 80.74 -75.01 160.28
N GLN A 25 81.92 -75.50 160.73
CA GLN A 25 82.05 -76.17 162.05
C GLN A 25 83.50 -76.42 162.54
N THR A 26 83.67 -76.52 163.87
CA THR A 26 84.94 -76.60 164.64
C THR A 26 85.00 -77.83 165.55
N ILE A 27 86.21 -78.26 166.00
CA ILE A 27 86.48 -78.90 167.32
C ILE A 27 88.02 -78.92 167.62
N TYR A 28 88.41 -79.18 168.87
CA TYR A 28 89.71 -78.85 169.52
C TYR A 28 90.48 -80.08 170.12
N ALA A 29 91.64 -79.80 170.75
CA ALA A 29 92.35 -80.53 171.84
C ALA A 29 93.57 -81.42 171.41
N ASN A 30 94.61 -81.68 172.23
CA ASN A 30 94.94 -81.21 173.60
C ASN A 30 96.46 -81.28 173.97
N ASP A 31 96.78 -80.86 175.20
CA ASP A 31 98.04 -80.99 175.97
C ASP A 31 97.93 -82.10 177.07
N ASN A 32 98.97 -82.56 177.80
CA ASN A 32 100.46 -82.64 177.66
C ASN A 32 101.04 -83.53 178.83
N GLU A 33 102.31 -83.97 178.74
CA GLU A 33 103.21 -84.35 179.88
C GLU A 33 102.89 -85.62 180.72
N GLU A 34 103.74 -86.26 181.56
CA GLU A 34 105.15 -86.13 182.05
C GLU A 34 105.61 -87.49 182.69
N LEU A 35 106.70 -87.52 183.51
CA LEU A 35 107.08 -88.48 184.59
C LEU A 35 107.94 -89.73 184.21
N LYS A 36 108.97 -90.16 185.00
CA LYS A 36 109.64 -89.60 186.19
C LYS A 36 111.07 -90.15 186.42
N LYS A 37 111.72 -89.70 187.52
CA LYS A 37 113.00 -90.21 188.10
C LYS A 37 112.82 -91.48 188.94
N GLU A 38 113.93 -91.92 189.55
CA GLU A 38 114.18 -93.06 190.47
C GLU A 38 114.58 -94.35 189.70
N GLU A 39 115.75 -94.94 189.94
CA GLU A 39 116.26 -95.59 191.18
C GLU A 39 115.43 -96.84 191.54
N GLU A 40 115.99 -98.04 191.76
CA GLU A 40 117.39 -98.47 191.65
C GLU A 40 117.49 -100.02 191.49
N GLN A 41 118.68 -100.52 191.14
CA GLN A 41 119.20 -101.88 191.45
C GLN A 41 118.28 -103.11 191.21
N GLY A 42 118.30 -103.66 189.98
CA GLY A 42 117.67 -104.97 189.69
C GLY A 42 118.15 -105.65 188.40
N PHE A 43 119.33 -106.31 188.42
CA PHE A 43 119.83 -107.22 187.37
C PHE A 43 119.82 -106.65 185.93
N LEU A 44 120.67 -105.68 185.56
CA LEU A 44 122.10 -105.91 185.28
C LEU A 44 122.43 -107.00 184.22
N MET A 45 121.51 -107.33 183.30
CA MET A 45 121.83 -108.19 182.14
C MET A 45 121.27 -107.67 180.79
N ASP A 46 120.02 -107.19 180.74
CA ASP A 46 119.34 -106.92 179.47
C ASP A 46 119.84 -105.67 178.70
N SER A 47 120.24 -104.60 179.41
CA SER A 47 120.56 -103.31 178.77
C SER A 47 121.74 -103.36 177.77
N ASN A 48 122.63 -104.35 177.90
CA ASN A 48 123.79 -104.46 177.02
C ASN A 48 123.46 -105.06 175.63
N MET A 49 122.33 -105.74 175.48
CA MET A 49 121.91 -106.32 174.19
C MET A 49 120.94 -105.40 173.40
N GLN A 50 120.41 -104.34 174.02
CA GLN A 50 119.62 -103.33 173.32
C GLN A 50 120.49 -102.32 172.55
N MET A 51 121.59 -101.84 173.14
CA MET A 51 122.47 -100.86 172.49
C MET A 51 123.06 -101.37 171.17
N GLU A 52 123.53 -102.61 171.16
CA GLU A 52 124.15 -103.27 169.98
C GLU A 52 123.14 -103.48 168.84
N MET A 53 121.83 -103.54 169.15
CA MET A 53 120.76 -103.60 168.14
C MET A 53 120.40 -102.22 167.58
N GLN A 54 120.71 -101.13 168.29
CA GLN A 54 120.38 -99.76 167.86
C GLN A 54 121.48 -99.13 166.99
N GLU A 55 122.78 -99.33 167.29
CA GLU A 55 123.85 -98.89 166.38
C GLU A 55 123.74 -99.55 164.98
N LEU A 56 123.28 -100.81 164.92
CA LEU A 56 123.03 -101.51 163.66
C LEU A 56 121.90 -100.90 162.81
N THR A 57 120.93 -100.20 163.41
CA THR A 57 119.83 -99.58 162.65
C THR A 57 120.19 -98.18 162.13
N ASP A 58 120.89 -97.36 162.92
CA ASP A 58 121.34 -96.03 162.46
C ASP A 58 122.42 -96.13 161.35
N VAL A 59 123.34 -97.10 161.44
CA VAL A 59 124.35 -97.36 160.39
C VAL A 59 123.69 -97.83 159.07
N GLN A 60 122.53 -98.48 159.15
CA GLN A 60 121.83 -99.00 157.96
C GLN A 60 120.92 -97.95 157.29
N ALA A 61 120.44 -96.94 158.02
CA ALA A 61 119.61 -95.87 157.47
C ALA A 61 120.42 -94.78 156.71
N HIS A 62 121.65 -94.51 157.14
CA HIS A 62 122.46 -93.43 156.57
C HIS A 62 122.76 -93.54 155.05
N PRO A 63 123.01 -94.73 154.43
CA PRO A 63 123.21 -94.82 152.99
C PRO A 63 121.93 -94.60 152.16
N GLU A 64 120.74 -94.92 152.68
CA GLU A 64 119.48 -94.66 151.96
C GLU A 64 119.25 -93.15 151.76
N ILE A 65 119.56 -92.34 152.78
CA ILE A 65 119.46 -90.88 152.72
C ILE A 65 120.43 -90.28 151.68
N GLU A 66 121.63 -90.84 151.54
CA GLU A 66 122.64 -90.43 150.57
C GLU A 66 122.16 -90.67 149.12
N ASP A 67 121.47 -91.78 148.85
CA ASP A 67 120.90 -92.08 147.53
C ASP A 67 119.60 -91.31 147.25
N TYR A 68 118.81 -90.99 148.27
CA TYR A 68 117.73 -90.00 148.15
C TYR A 68 118.26 -88.59 147.82
N HIS A 69 119.42 -88.18 148.37
CA HIS A 69 120.03 -86.89 148.01
C HIS A 69 120.43 -86.85 146.53
N LYS A 70 121.15 -87.87 146.04
CA LYS A 70 121.58 -87.96 144.63
C LYS A 70 120.40 -87.94 143.67
N THR A 71 119.34 -88.70 143.96
CA THR A 71 118.15 -88.72 143.09
C THR A 71 117.40 -87.38 143.10
N VAL A 72 117.40 -86.64 144.21
CA VAL A 72 116.89 -85.25 144.26
C VAL A 72 117.79 -84.29 143.47
N GLU A 73 119.12 -84.43 143.52
CA GLU A 73 120.04 -83.63 142.70
C GLU A 73 119.91 -83.93 141.20
N GLU A 74 119.81 -85.20 140.80
CA GLU A 74 119.55 -85.60 139.40
C GLU A 74 118.22 -85.02 138.91
N LEU A 75 117.13 -85.18 139.67
CA LEU A 75 115.84 -84.57 139.35
C LEU A 75 115.90 -83.03 139.29
N SER A 76 116.68 -82.39 140.16
CA SER A 76 116.91 -80.95 140.14
C SER A 76 117.66 -80.52 138.87
N THR A 77 118.70 -81.23 138.44
CA THR A 77 119.39 -80.91 137.17
C THR A 77 118.49 -81.13 135.96
N LEU A 78 117.70 -82.20 135.93
CA LEU A 78 116.72 -82.46 134.86
C LEU A 78 115.63 -81.38 134.82
N LEU A 79 115.13 -80.92 135.97
CA LEU A 79 114.19 -79.82 136.07
C LEU A 79 114.79 -78.52 135.52
N ASN A 80 116.01 -78.17 135.93
CA ASN A 80 116.72 -76.97 135.44
C ASN A 80 116.95 -77.02 133.91
N ILE A 81 117.28 -78.20 133.35
CA ILE A 81 117.39 -78.39 131.90
C ILE A 81 116.03 -78.21 131.21
N SER A 82 114.98 -78.86 131.73
CA SER A 82 113.62 -78.75 131.18
C SER A 82 113.06 -77.32 131.25
N GLU A 83 113.36 -76.57 132.32
CA GLU A 83 113.01 -75.16 132.41
C GLU A 83 113.79 -74.28 131.42
N ALA A 84 115.07 -74.57 131.19
CA ALA A 84 115.87 -73.87 130.17
C ALA A 84 115.32 -74.13 128.76
N GLU A 85 114.94 -75.36 128.43
CA GLU A 85 114.29 -75.70 127.17
C GLU A 85 112.91 -75.05 127.04
N ARG A 86 112.07 -75.09 128.09
CA ARG A 86 110.78 -74.41 128.14
C ARG A 86 110.94 -72.90 127.92
N ASN A 87 111.92 -72.26 128.56
CA ASN A 87 112.23 -70.84 128.39
C ASN A 87 112.69 -70.53 126.96
N LYS A 88 113.51 -71.40 126.34
CA LYS A 88 113.90 -71.29 124.91
C LYS A 88 112.67 -71.36 124.00
N TYR A 89 111.78 -72.33 124.19
CA TYR A 89 110.56 -72.48 123.38
C TYR A 89 109.59 -71.30 123.58
N VAL A 90 109.48 -70.75 124.79
CA VAL A 90 108.70 -69.51 125.05
C VAL A 90 109.30 -68.33 124.29
N GLU A 91 110.62 -68.17 124.27
CA GLU A 91 111.29 -67.11 123.49
C GLU A 91 111.16 -67.30 121.97
N GLU A 92 111.20 -68.53 121.47
CA GLU A 92 110.94 -68.85 120.06
C GLU A 92 109.48 -68.61 119.67
N SER A 93 108.53 -68.96 120.55
CA SER A 93 107.11 -68.63 120.40
C SER A 93 106.87 -67.12 120.38
N ARG A 94 107.46 -66.37 121.32
CA ARG A 94 107.36 -64.90 121.39
C ARG A 94 107.94 -64.22 120.14
N LYS A 95 109.09 -64.68 119.64
CA LYS A 95 109.65 -64.20 118.35
C LYS A 95 108.69 -64.48 117.19
N THR A 96 108.09 -65.67 117.17
CA THR A 96 107.12 -66.07 116.14
C THR A 96 105.85 -65.21 116.19
N GLN A 97 105.32 -64.91 117.37
CA GLN A 97 104.17 -64.00 117.55
C GLN A 97 104.48 -62.58 117.06
N VAL A 98 105.69 -62.05 117.30
CA VAL A 98 106.10 -60.73 116.76
C VAL A 98 106.16 -60.74 115.23
N ILE A 99 106.60 -61.84 114.61
CA ILE A 99 106.61 -62.01 113.15
C ILE A 99 105.18 -62.12 112.60
N ILE A 100 104.31 -62.89 113.26
CA ILE A 100 102.88 -63.02 112.89
C ILE A 100 102.20 -61.65 112.96
N ALA A 101 102.29 -60.93 114.08
CA ALA A 101 101.67 -59.61 114.24
C ALA A 101 102.17 -58.58 113.20
N LYS A 102 103.44 -58.67 112.78
CA LYS A 102 103.98 -57.85 111.68
C LYS A 102 103.36 -58.23 110.34
N LEU A 103 103.25 -59.53 110.03
CA LEU A 103 102.63 -60.00 108.79
C LEU A 103 101.12 -59.76 108.76
N GLU A 104 100.43 -59.78 109.90
CA GLU A 104 99.02 -59.42 110.03
C GLU A 104 98.80 -57.93 109.76
N ALA A 105 99.67 -57.06 110.30
CA ALA A 105 99.65 -55.62 110.00
C ALA A 105 99.96 -55.33 108.51
N GLU A 106 100.92 -56.04 107.91
CA GLU A 106 101.24 -55.92 106.49
C GLU A 106 100.09 -56.42 105.59
N ASN A 107 99.44 -57.54 105.94
CA ASN A 107 98.24 -58.01 105.25
C ASN A 107 97.05 -57.05 105.42
N MET A 108 96.85 -56.47 106.61
CA MET A 108 95.80 -55.48 106.84
C MET A 108 96.01 -54.24 105.95
N LEU A 109 97.24 -53.73 105.86
CA LEU A 109 97.59 -52.60 104.99
C LEU A 109 97.35 -52.93 103.50
N ILE A 110 97.75 -54.12 103.05
CA ILE A 110 97.52 -54.58 101.67
C ILE A 110 96.02 -54.71 101.38
N ASN A 111 95.24 -55.24 102.31
CA ASN A 111 93.78 -55.36 102.16
C ASN A 111 93.09 -53.98 102.11
N CYS A 112 93.54 -53.01 102.90
CA CYS A 112 93.07 -51.61 102.79
C CYS A 112 93.40 -51.02 101.41
N GLN A 113 94.64 -51.17 100.94
CA GLN A 113 95.05 -50.68 99.61
C GLN A 113 94.31 -51.36 98.45
N LEU A 114 93.98 -52.65 98.58
CA LEU A 114 93.15 -53.37 97.61
C LEU A 114 91.70 -52.89 97.62
N ALA A 115 91.14 -52.56 98.79
CA ALA A 115 89.80 -51.97 98.89
C ALA A 115 89.75 -50.55 98.30
N GLU A 116 90.73 -49.68 98.62
CA GLU A 116 90.86 -48.34 98.02
C GLU A 116 91.03 -48.40 96.49
N SER A 117 91.79 -49.37 96.00
CA SER A 117 91.96 -49.64 94.56
C SER A 117 90.67 -50.15 93.91
N GLY A 118 89.92 -51.02 94.59
CA GLY A 118 88.59 -51.48 94.16
C GLY A 118 87.60 -50.33 94.04
N GLU A 119 87.48 -49.50 95.09
CA GLU A 119 86.68 -48.28 95.06
C GLU A 119 87.08 -47.33 93.94
N ALA A 120 88.38 -47.20 93.63
CA ALA A 120 88.85 -46.39 92.52
C ALA A 120 88.43 -46.98 91.16
N LEU A 121 88.52 -48.30 90.99
CA LEU A 121 88.06 -49.00 89.78
C LEU A 121 86.55 -48.89 89.58
N ASP A 122 85.75 -48.98 90.65
CA ASP A 122 84.29 -48.78 90.57
C ASP A 122 83.94 -47.33 90.17
N LYS A 123 84.66 -46.33 90.72
CA LYS A 123 84.52 -44.92 90.32
C LYS A 123 84.93 -44.71 88.85
N PHE A 124 85.99 -45.37 88.36
CA PHE A 124 86.35 -45.35 86.94
C PHE A 124 85.31 -46.05 86.06
N ALA A 125 84.74 -47.17 86.48
CA ALA A 125 83.69 -47.87 85.75
C ALA A 125 82.44 -47.00 85.59
N HIS A 126 81.99 -46.36 86.69
CA HIS A 126 80.88 -45.41 86.66
C HIS A 126 81.11 -44.25 85.68
N VAL A 127 82.29 -43.62 85.71
CA VAL A 127 82.64 -42.52 84.77
C VAL A 127 82.73 -43.03 83.33
N VAL A 128 83.18 -44.26 83.10
CA VAL A 128 83.19 -44.90 81.77
C VAL A 128 81.77 -45.17 81.26
N ASP A 129 80.82 -45.51 82.13
CA ASP A 129 79.42 -45.70 81.75
C ASP A 129 78.69 -44.37 81.52
N GLU A 130 78.94 -43.33 82.32
CA GLU A 130 78.49 -41.96 82.02
C GLU A 130 79.03 -41.45 80.68
N LEU A 131 80.29 -41.77 80.35
CA LEU A 131 80.90 -41.43 79.07
C LEU A 131 80.31 -42.23 77.89
N LYS A 132 79.77 -43.44 78.12
CA LYS A 132 78.99 -44.17 77.11
C LYS A 132 77.63 -43.51 76.89
N VAL A 133 76.88 -43.24 77.97
CA VAL A 133 75.55 -42.62 77.89
C VAL A 133 75.61 -41.26 77.20
N THR A 134 76.50 -40.36 77.64
CA THR A 134 76.66 -39.03 77.01
C THR A 134 77.12 -39.10 75.55
N LYS A 135 77.89 -40.13 75.17
CA LYS A 135 78.25 -40.39 73.76
C LYS A 135 77.06 -40.88 72.95
N GLU A 136 76.21 -41.75 73.51
CA GLU A 136 75.00 -42.25 72.86
C GLU A 136 73.96 -41.12 72.69
N GLU A 137 73.79 -40.27 73.70
CA GLU A 137 73.00 -39.03 73.60
C GLU A 137 73.54 -38.09 72.51
N LEU A 138 74.86 -37.89 72.42
CA LEU A 138 75.48 -37.07 71.38
C LEU A 138 75.25 -37.65 69.97
N LEU A 139 75.32 -38.98 69.81
CA LEU A 139 75.01 -39.65 68.54
C LEU A 139 73.53 -39.54 68.17
N GLN A 140 72.63 -39.66 69.15
CA GLN A 140 71.19 -39.44 68.97
C GLN A 140 70.90 -37.98 68.55
N LYS A 141 71.56 -36.99 69.16
CA LYS A 141 71.42 -35.58 68.77
C LYS A 141 72.04 -35.27 67.41
N LEU A 142 73.11 -35.95 67.02
CA LEU A 142 73.65 -35.88 65.65
C LEU A 142 72.63 -36.42 64.63
N ALA A 143 71.99 -37.55 64.90
CA ALA A 143 70.97 -38.13 64.03
C ALA A 143 69.73 -37.22 63.91
N GLU A 144 69.24 -36.66 65.02
CA GLU A 144 68.15 -35.67 65.02
C GLU A 144 68.51 -34.41 64.19
N LEU A 145 69.75 -33.93 64.28
CA LEU A 145 70.23 -32.79 63.49
C LEU A 145 70.26 -33.10 61.99
N VAL A 146 70.75 -34.27 61.59
CA VAL A 146 70.76 -34.69 60.17
C VAL A 146 69.34 -34.78 59.62
N VAL A 147 68.40 -35.39 60.35
CA VAL A 147 66.98 -35.45 59.93
C VAL A 147 66.36 -34.06 59.82
N ALA A 148 66.69 -33.14 60.74
CA ALA A 148 66.23 -31.76 60.68
C ALA A 148 66.83 -30.98 59.49
N GLU A 149 68.09 -31.22 59.14
CA GLU A 149 68.74 -30.59 57.97
C GLU A 149 68.20 -31.15 56.65
N GLU A 150 67.99 -32.48 56.54
CA GLU A 150 67.32 -33.09 55.39
C GLU A 150 65.89 -32.55 55.20
N SER A 151 65.12 -32.42 56.30
CA SER A 151 63.78 -31.84 56.29
C SER A 151 63.79 -30.38 55.80
N LYS A 152 64.73 -29.57 56.31
CA LYS A 152 64.98 -28.18 55.88
C LYS A 152 65.36 -28.09 54.40
N ILE A 153 66.21 -28.98 53.90
CA ILE A 153 66.60 -29.04 52.48
C ILE A 153 65.39 -29.40 51.61
N SER A 154 64.56 -30.35 52.04
CA SER A 154 63.32 -30.71 51.34
C SER A 154 62.34 -29.54 51.26
N ALA A 155 62.09 -28.85 52.39
CA ALA A 155 61.20 -27.69 52.44
C ALA A 155 61.73 -26.51 51.59
N LEU A 156 63.04 -26.26 51.58
CA LEU A 156 63.65 -25.25 50.70
C LEU A 156 63.48 -25.59 49.21
N ARG A 157 63.58 -26.88 48.85
CA ARG A 157 63.38 -27.36 47.48
C ARG A 157 61.93 -27.22 47.02
N GLU A 158 60.97 -27.52 47.90
CA GLU A 158 59.55 -27.31 47.65
C GLU A 158 59.22 -25.81 47.47
N ALA A 159 59.76 -24.96 48.34
CA ALA A 159 59.63 -23.50 48.21
C ALA A 159 60.25 -22.95 46.92
N GLU A 160 61.39 -23.50 46.46
CA GLU A 160 62.01 -23.12 45.18
C GLU A 160 61.12 -23.50 43.98
N LEU A 161 60.51 -24.70 44.01
CA LEU A 161 59.56 -25.15 42.98
C LEU A 161 58.27 -24.32 42.98
N MET A 162 57.74 -23.99 44.16
CA MET A 162 56.59 -23.10 44.31
C MET A 162 56.90 -21.68 43.79
N GLY A 163 58.08 -21.15 44.07
CA GLY A 163 58.54 -19.86 43.55
C GLY A 163 58.66 -19.85 42.01
N LYS A 164 59.15 -20.93 41.40
CA LYS A 164 59.17 -21.10 39.94
C LYS A 164 57.75 -21.16 39.36
N ALA A 165 56.84 -21.90 39.99
CA ALA A 165 55.44 -21.97 39.57
C ALA A 165 54.74 -20.60 39.64
N MET A 166 54.88 -19.89 40.76
CA MET A 166 54.32 -18.54 40.95
C MET A 166 54.87 -17.53 39.93
N ASN A 167 56.16 -17.61 39.58
CA ASN A 167 56.74 -16.74 38.55
C ASN A 167 56.20 -17.06 37.14
N MET A 168 56.00 -18.33 36.80
CA MET A 168 55.35 -18.71 35.53
C MET A 168 53.89 -18.26 35.46
N GLU A 169 53.14 -18.36 36.57
CA GLU A 169 51.75 -17.87 36.65
C GLU A 169 51.71 -16.34 36.51
N LYS A 170 52.60 -15.63 37.21
CA LYS A 170 52.75 -14.17 37.13
C LYS A 170 53.03 -13.70 35.70
N GLU A 171 53.85 -14.42 34.94
CA GLU A 171 54.14 -14.05 33.54
C GLU A 171 52.93 -14.29 32.62
N LYS A 172 52.27 -15.46 32.74
CA LYS A 172 51.01 -15.75 32.02
C LYS A 172 49.91 -14.73 32.34
N ASN A 173 49.84 -14.26 33.59
CA ASN A 173 48.89 -13.22 33.98
C ASN A 173 49.23 -11.86 33.31
N LYS A 174 50.51 -11.51 33.08
CA LYS A 174 50.87 -10.32 32.28
C LYS A 174 50.47 -10.49 30.81
N GLU A 175 50.76 -11.64 30.22
CA GLU A 175 50.41 -11.98 28.83
C GLU A 175 48.89 -11.89 28.62
N LEU A 176 48.10 -12.43 29.55
CA LEU A 176 46.65 -12.27 29.61
C LEU A 176 46.23 -10.79 29.70
N PHE A 177 46.90 -9.97 30.51
CA PHE A 177 46.62 -8.53 30.58
C PHE A 177 46.91 -7.81 29.26
N VAL A 178 47.99 -8.16 28.55
CA VAL A 178 48.30 -7.62 27.21
C VAL A 178 47.18 -7.97 26.23
N HIS A 179 46.80 -9.25 26.12
CA HIS A 179 45.70 -9.68 25.25
C HIS A 179 44.35 -9.04 25.62
N ILE A 180 44.07 -8.81 26.91
CA ILE A 180 42.89 -8.07 27.36
C ILE A 180 42.93 -6.61 26.90
N THR A 181 44.10 -5.97 26.84
CA THR A 181 44.23 -4.60 26.30
C THR A 181 44.14 -4.55 24.77
N GLU A 182 44.76 -5.51 24.07
CA GLU A 182 44.68 -5.64 22.60
C GLU A 182 43.23 -5.87 22.14
N LEU A 183 42.52 -6.80 22.80
CA LEU A 183 41.11 -7.10 22.49
C LEU A 183 40.19 -5.91 22.77
N LYS A 184 40.45 -5.13 23.83
CA LYS A 184 39.70 -3.89 24.12
C LYS A 184 39.92 -2.82 23.05
N GLU A 185 41.14 -2.66 22.55
CA GLU A 185 41.44 -1.69 21.49
C GLU A 185 40.87 -2.15 20.14
N ALA A 186 40.98 -3.44 19.81
CA ALA A 186 40.33 -4.03 18.63
C ALA A 186 38.81 -3.84 18.65
N LEU A 187 38.16 -4.06 19.80
CA LEU A 187 36.74 -3.77 20.00
C LEU A 187 36.43 -2.26 19.85
N ARG A 188 37.29 -1.37 20.36
CA ARG A 188 37.14 0.09 20.22
C ARG A 188 37.25 0.55 18.76
N VAL A 189 38.17 -0.03 17.99
CA VAL A 189 38.34 0.22 16.56
C VAL A 189 37.14 -0.33 15.77
N SER A 190 36.69 -1.55 16.08
CA SER A 190 35.51 -2.17 15.45
C SER A 190 34.24 -1.33 15.69
N ASN A 191 33.99 -0.92 16.94
CA ASN A 191 32.85 -0.06 17.28
C ASN A 191 32.89 1.29 16.53
N ARG A 192 34.08 1.89 16.36
CA ARG A 192 34.21 3.09 15.53
C ARG A 192 33.85 2.81 14.06
N ALA A 193 34.37 1.73 13.47
CA ALA A 193 34.05 1.38 12.09
C ALA A 193 32.54 1.12 11.85
N VAL A 194 31.81 0.66 12.88
CA VAL A 194 30.34 0.56 12.85
C VAL A 194 29.69 1.94 12.85
N VAL A 195 30.06 2.83 13.78
CA VAL A 195 29.52 4.21 13.83
C VAL A 195 29.84 4.97 12.54
N ASP A 196 31.08 4.92 12.06
CA ASP A 196 31.52 5.51 10.80
C ASP A 196 30.73 4.99 9.58
N ALA A 197 30.13 3.79 9.66
CA ALA A 197 29.28 3.21 8.61
C ALA A 197 27.80 3.61 8.78
N GLU A 198 27.31 3.71 10.02
CA GLU A 198 25.96 4.21 10.33
C GLU A 198 25.81 5.69 9.98
N GLU A 199 26.83 6.52 10.24
CA GLU A 199 26.86 7.94 9.83
C GLU A 199 26.80 8.10 8.31
N LYS A 200 27.60 7.31 7.56
CA LYS A 200 27.58 7.30 6.08
C LYS A 200 26.22 6.86 5.54
N LYS A 201 25.60 5.85 6.17
CA LYS A 201 24.25 5.37 5.84
C LYS A 201 23.19 6.44 6.11
N ALA A 202 23.27 7.16 7.22
CA ALA A 202 22.37 8.26 7.54
C ALA A 202 22.51 9.42 6.54
N ALA A 203 23.74 9.82 6.19
CA ALA A 203 24.01 10.85 5.19
C ALA A 203 23.47 10.47 3.80
N PHE A 204 23.59 9.20 3.40
CA PHE A 204 23.01 8.68 2.15
C PHE A 204 21.48 8.79 2.12
N PHE A 205 20.80 8.41 3.20
CA PHE A 205 19.33 8.54 3.27
C PHE A 205 18.87 10.00 3.30
N ALA A 206 19.59 10.91 3.98
CA ALA A 206 19.30 12.34 3.96
C ALA A 206 19.44 12.95 2.54
N GLY A 207 20.40 12.45 1.74
CA GLY A 207 20.51 12.79 0.32
C GLY A 207 19.28 12.38 -0.48
N ILE A 208 18.87 11.10 -0.38
CA ILE A 208 17.67 10.57 -1.03
C ILE A 208 16.41 11.33 -0.59
N GLU A 209 16.27 11.66 0.69
CA GLU A 209 15.11 12.40 1.22
C GLU A 209 15.04 13.82 0.64
N SER A 210 16.18 14.50 0.48
CA SER A 210 16.25 15.80 -0.20
C SER A 210 15.95 15.72 -1.70
N GLU A 211 16.44 14.69 -2.41
CA GLU A 211 16.14 14.48 -3.83
C GLU A 211 14.65 14.14 -4.05
N LEU A 212 14.08 13.30 -3.18
CA LEU A 212 12.66 12.93 -3.19
C LEU A 212 11.75 14.14 -2.93
N LEU A 213 12.14 15.04 -2.02
CA LEU A 213 11.40 16.28 -1.76
C LEU A 213 11.39 17.18 -3.01
N ILE A 214 12.55 17.41 -3.64
CA ILE A 214 12.66 18.19 -4.88
C ILE A 214 11.82 17.57 -6.02
N ALA A 215 11.86 16.24 -6.16
CA ALA A 215 11.05 15.53 -7.15
C ALA A 215 9.54 15.63 -6.86
N THR A 216 9.15 15.65 -5.58
CA THR A 216 7.75 15.80 -5.16
C THR A 216 7.23 17.21 -5.44
N ASP A 217 8.01 18.25 -5.12
CA ASP A 217 7.65 19.65 -5.41
C ASP A 217 7.55 19.90 -6.92
N ALA A 218 8.48 19.36 -7.71
CA ALA A 218 8.42 19.42 -9.18
C ALA A 218 7.20 18.69 -9.75
N ALA A 219 6.84 17.53 -9.18
CA ALA A 219 5.63 16.80 -9.57
C ALA A 219 4.35 17.62 -9.27
N LEU A 220 4.26 18.23 -8.08
CA LEU A 220 3.14 19.10 -7.69
C LEU A 220 3.01 20.31 -8.62
N GLN A 221 4.11 20.99 -8.97
CA GLN A 221 4.11 22.10 -9.94
C GLN A 221 3.64 21.64 -11.33
N SER A 222 4.07 20.45 -11.79
CA SER A 222 3.59 19.90 -13.07
C SER A 222 2.10 19.54 -13.04
N GLN A 223 1.59 19.08 -11.90
CA GLN A 223 0.18 18.77 -11.71
C GLN A 223 -0.70 20.03 -11.71
N GLU A 224 -0.24 21.12 -11.11
CA GLU A 224 -0.91 22.43 -11.16
C GLU A 224 -1.02 22.94 -12.61
N GLN A 225 0.08 22.89 -13.38
CA GLN A 225 0.09 23.26 -14.80
C GLN A 225 -0.88 22.41 -15.64
N ILE A 226 -0.94 21.09 -15.40
CA ILE A 226 -1.88 20.20 -16.08
C ILE A 226 -3.34 20.54 -15.73
N GLU A 227 -3.62 20.91 -14.47
CA GLU A 227 -4.97 21.28 -14.05
C GLU A 227 -5.41 22.65 -14.60
N ASP A 228 -4.49 23.60 -14.77
CA ASP A 228 -4.77 24.85 -15.50
C ASP A 228 -4.96 24.62 -17.00
N MET A 229 -4.18 23.75 -17.63
CA MET A 229 -4.41 23.33 -19.02
C MET A 229 -5.79 22.65 -19.20
N ARG A 230 -6.25 21.87 -18.22
CA ARG A 230 -7.61 21.29 -18.20
C ARG A 230 -8.71 22.36 -18.13
N LYS A 231 -8.56 23.37 -17.25
CA LYS A 231 -9.49 24.51 -17.17
C LYS A 231 -9.57 25.28 -18.50
N GLN A 232 -8.43 25.51 -19.15
CA GLN A 232 -8.37 26.15 -20.47
C GLN A 232 -9.03 25.29 -21.58
N LEU A 233 -8.85 23.97 -21.53
CA LEU A 233 -9.45 23.03 -22.48
C LEU A 233 -10.97 23.01 -22.34
N GLU A 234 -11.50 22.94 -21.11
CA GLU A 234 -12.96 22.94 -20.90
C GLU A 234 -13.59 24.30 -21.26
N MET A 235 -12.89 25.43 -21.02
CA MET A 235 -13.30 26.74 -21.51
C MET A 235 -13.34 26.79 -23.05
N ARG A 236 -12.32 26.25 -23.74
CA ARG A 236 -12.32 26.14 -25.21
C ARG A 236 -13.51 25.31 -25.71
N LYS A 237 -13.75 24.16 -25.08
CA LYS A 237 -14.85 23.24 -25.43
C LYS A 237 -16.23 23.88 -25.20
N GLY A 238 -16.36 24.72 -24.16
CA GLY A 238 -17.52 25.60 -24.00
C GLY A 238 -17.71 26.53 -25.20
N LEU A 239 -16.67 27.28 -25.59
CA LEU A 239 -16.70 28.19 -26.76
C LEU A 239 -16.94 27.46 -28.10
N GLU A 240 -16.49 26.21 -28.23
CA GLU A 240 -16.69 25.37 -29.42
C GLU A 240 -18.15 24.93 -29.56
N ASN A 241 -18.80 24.52 -28.46
CA ASN A 241 -20.25 24.29 -28.41
C ASN A 241 -21.03 25.58 -28.74
N ASP A 242 -20.62 26.69 -28.13
CA ASP A 242 -21.18 28.03 -28.34
C ASP A 242 -21.09 28.48 -29.82
N LEU A 243 -20.02 28.08 -30.53
CA LEU A 243 -19.83 28.30 -31.96
C LEU A 243 -20.73 27.37 -32.78
N PHE A 244 -20.81 26.09 -32.42
CA PHE A 244 -21.63 25.08 -33.09
C PHE A 244 -23.13 25.44 -33.07
N GLU A 245 -23.66 25.88 -31.92
CA GLU A 245 -25.05 26.37 -31.81
C GLU A 245 -25.30 27.60 -32.70
N LYS A 246 -24.35 28.55 -32.73
CA LYS A 246 -24.42 29.72 -33.63
C LYS A 246 -24.37 29.30 -35.10
N ASN A 247 -23.61 28.27 -35.44
CA ASN A 247 -23.52 27.74 -36.81
C ASN A 247 -24.86 27.13 -37.25
N ILE A 248 -25.50 26.31 -36.40
CA ILE A 248 -26.86 25.78 -36.63
C ILE A 248 -27.86 26.94 -36.83
N ARG A 249 -27.75 28.02 -36.04
CA ARG A 249 -28.62 29.19 -36.19
C ARG A 249 -28.34 29.96 -37.49
N ILE A 250 -27.09 30.03 -37.94
CA ILE A 250 -26.71 30.61 -39.24
C ILE A 250 -27.31 29.78 -40.38
N ASP A 251 -27.17 28.46 -40.37
CA ASP A 251 -27.72 27.57 -41.40
C ASP A 251 -29.25 27.67 -41.49
N TYR A 252 -29.93 27.72 -40.32
CA TYR A 252 -31.36 27.99 -40.24
C TYR A 252 -31.74 29.34 -40.90
N LEU A 253 -31.02 30.41 -40.56
CA LEU A 253 -31.30 31.76 -41.09
C LEU A 253 -30.98 31.87 -42.59
N GLN A 254 -29.98 31.15 -43.09
CA GLN A 254 -29.71 31.05 -44.53
C GLN A 254 -30.84 30.33 -45.27
N LEU A 255 -31.41 29.27 -44.69
CA LEU A 255 -32.55 28.55 -45.25
C LEU A 255 -33.82 29.41 -45.28
N GLU A 256 -34.11 30.13 -44.19
CA GLU A 256 -35.22 31.11 -44.09
C GLU A 256 -35.07 32.21 -45.16
N LEU A 257 -33.88 32.80 -45.26
CA LEU A 257 -33.56 33.87 -46.23
C LEU A 257 -33.55 33.37 -47.69
N LYS A 258 -33.26 32.09 -47.94
CA LYS A 258 -33.43 31.45 -49.25
C LYS A 258 -34.91 31.29 -49.59
N ARG A 259 -35.74 30.86 -48.63
CA ARG A 259 -37.20 30.73 -48.77
C ARG A 259 -37.85 32.09 -49.05
N GLU A 260 -37.46 33.15 -48.35
CA GLU A 260 -37.92 34.52 -48.64
C GLU A 260 -37.49 34.99 -50.03
N LYS A 261 -36.27 34.70 -50.49
CA LYS A 261 -35.84 35.03 -51.85
C LYS A 261 -36.65 34.30 -52.92
N GLU A 262 -37.02 33.04 -52.70
CA GLU A 262 -37.88 32.26 -53.60
C GLU A 262 -39.31 32.83 -53.64
N LEU A 263 -39.88 33.16 -52.47
CA LEU A 263 -41.18 33.84 -52.37
C LEU A 263 -41.16 35.22 -53.03
N ASN A 264 -40.19 36.06 -52.72
CA ASN A 264 -40.06 37.40 -53.29
C ASN A 264 -39.79 37.35 -54.81
N GLY A 265 -39.08 36.32 -55.30
CA GLY A 265 -38.95 36.04 -56.73
C GLY A 265 -40.29 35.71 -57.40
N SER A 266 -41.14 34.91 -56.73
CA SER A 266 -42.50 34.62 -57.23
C SER A 266 -43.43 35.83 -57.18
N VAL A 267 -43.32 36.68 -56.15
CA VAL A 267 -44.06 37.96 -56.03
C VAL A 267 -43.60 38.96 -57.09
N ALA A 268 -42.29 39.11 -57.31
CA ALA A 268 -41.74 39.96 -58.36
C ALA A 268 -42.17 39.49 -59.76
N LYS A 269 -42.24 38.18 -59.99
CA LYS A 269 -42.80 37.63 -61.23
C LYS A 269 -44.29 37.95 -61.36
N ALA A 270 -45.11 37.66 -60.34
CA ALA A 270 -46.54 37.95 -60.37
C ALA A 270 -46.84 39.46 -60.57
N ALA A 271 -46.00 40.34 -60.00
CA ALA A 271 -46.07 41.78 -60.24
C ALA A 271 -45.68 42.15 -61.68
N SER A 272 -44.66 41.50 -62.27
CA SER A 272 -44.30 41.69 -63.68
C SER A 272 -45.41 41.21 -64.62
N ASP A 273 -45.95 40.01 -64.37
CA ASP A 273 -47.05 39.41 -65.13
C ASP A 273 -48.29 40.35 -65.07
N ALA A 274 -48.64 40.88 -63.89
CA ALA A 274 -49.74 41.85 -63.72
C ALA A 274 -49.47 43.22 -64.38
N ILE A 275 -48.21 43.69 -64.42
CA ILE A 275 -47.83 44.90 -65.15
C ILE A 275 -47.96 44.68 -66.67
N GLU A 276 -47.71 43.48 -67.17
CA GLU A 276 -47.90 43.14 -68.58
C GLU A 276 -49.40 43.05 -68.94
N GLU A 277 -50.24 42.45 -68.09
CA GLU A 277 -51.70 42.49 -68.25
C GLU A 277 -52.25 43.92 -68.23
N LEU A 278 -51.77 44.78 -67.31
CA LEU A 278 -52.16 46.20 -67.26
C LEU A 278 -51.72 46.96 -68.52
N LYS A 279 -50.52 46.74 -69.05
CA LYS A 279 -50.08 47.33 -70.33
C LYS A 279 -50.98 46.90 -71.48
N LYS A 280 -51.31 45.61 -71.57
CA LYS A 280 -52.22 45.06 -72.58
C LYS A 280 -53.62 45.65 -72.46
N LEU A 281 -54.12 45.86 -71.23
CA LEU A 281 -55.40 46.53 -70.98
C LEU A 281 -55.37 48.00 -71.42
N ILE A 282 -54.28 48.73 -71.15
CA ILE A 282 -54.10 50.12 -71.61
C ILE A 282 -54.12 50.19 -73.14
N SER A 283 -53.36 49.33 -73.84
CA SER A 283 -53.38 49.30 -75.31
C SER A 283 -54.76 48.93 -75.88
N ASN A 284 -55.52 48.06 -75.21
CA ASN A 284 -56.91 47.79 -75.58
C ASN A 284 -57.81 49.03 -75.36
N MET A 285 -57.61 49.78 -74.28
CA MET A 285 -58.35 51.03 -74.02
C MET A 285 -58.02 52.11 -75.06
N GLU A 286 -56.75 52.29 -75.44
CA GLU A 286 -56.37 53.21 -76.53
C GLU A 286 -57.02 52.84 -77.86
N VAL A 287 -57.23 51.54 -78.14
CA VAL A 287 -57.95 51.07 -79.33
C VAL A 287 -59.44 51.39 -79.22
N MET A 288 -60.07 51.14 -78.06
CA MET A 288 -61.47 51.52 -77.85
C MET A 288 -61.68 53.03 -77.98
N GLU A 289 -60.83 53.85 -77.37
CA GLU A 289 -60.84 55.32 -77.45
C GLU A 289 -60.72 55.82 -78.89
N LYS A 290 -59.86 55.19 -79.71
CA LYS A 290 -59.79 55.47 -81.16
C LYS A 290 -61.12 55.13 -81.85
N THR A 291 -61.71 53.96 -81.59
CA THR A 291 -63.03 53.62 -82.19
C THR A 291 -64.16 54.54 -81.68
N ASP A 292 -64.09 55.04 -80.45
CA ASP A 292 -65.07 56.00 -79.93
C ASP A 292 -64.87 57.41 -80.52
N SER A 293 -63.63 57.81 -80.80
CA SER A 293 -63.31 59.02 -81.58
C SER A 293 -63.79 58.90 -83.03
N GLU A 294 -63.66 57.73 -83.65
CA GLU A 294 -64.20 57.43 -84.99
C GLU A 294 -65.74 57.48 -85.00
N LYS A 295 -66.40 56.86 -84.01
CA LYS A 295 -67.87 56.94 -83.81
C LYS A 295 -68.32 58.39 -83.59
N GLN A 296 -67.61 59.16 -82.76
CA GLN A 296 -67.91 60.57 -82.50
C GLN A 296 -67.77 61.42 -83.77
N THR A 297 -66.76 61.15 -84.60
CA THR A 297 -66.58 61.81 -85.91
C THR A 297 -67.75 61.48 -86.85
N CYS A 298 -68.17 60.20 -86.90
CA CYS A 298 -69.32 59.76 -87.69
C CYS A 298 -70.64 60.41 -87.22
N ILE A 299 -70.86 60.51 -85.91
CA ILE A 299 -72.01 61.21 -85.31
C ILE A 299 -72.03 62.68 -85.73
N VAL A 300 -70.88 63.38 -85.68
CA VAL A 300 -70.79 64.79 -86.10
C VAL A 300 -71.10 64.97 -87.59
N SER A 301 -70.65 64.08 -88.47
CA SER A 301 -71.06 64.14 -89.89
C SER A 301 -72.57 63.91 -90.09
N LEU A 302 -73.16 62.94 -89.37
CA LEU A 302 -74.60 62.66 -89.45
C LEU A 302 -75.45 63.79 -88.88
N GLN A 303 -74.94 64.55 -87.89
CA GLN A 303 -75.59 65.75 -87.38
C GLN A 303 -75.64 66.86 -88.45
N GLY A 304 -74.53 67.10 -89.16
CA GLY A 304 -74.49 68.07 -90.27
C GLY A 304 -75.40 67.70 -91.45
N ASP A 305 -75.52 66.41 -91.77
CA ASP A 305 -76.48 65.93 -92.78
C ASP A 305 -77.94 66.15 -92.34
N VAL A 306 -78.25 66.01 -91.05
CA VAL A 306 -79.59 66.31 -90.50
C VAL A 306 -79.90 67.81 -90.53
N GLU A 307 -78.97 68.66 -90.07
CA GLU A 307 -79.14 70.13 -90.11
C GLU A 307 -79.44 70.62 -91.55
N LYS A 308 -78.69 70.09 -92.52
CA LYS A 308 -78.89 70.40 -93.95
C LYS A 308 -80.25 69.93 -94.50
N LEU A 309 -80.74 68.76 -94.07
CA LEU A 309 -82.07 68.26 -94.45
C LEU A 309 -83.20 69.08 -93.79
N GLU A 310 -82.98 69.65 -92.61
CA GLU A 310 -83.93 70.58 -91.98
C GLU A 310 -83.99 71.92 -92.73
N GLU A 311 -82.86 72.45 -93.22
CA GLU A 311 -82.84 73.64 -94.11
C GLU A 311 -83.59 73.39 -95.43
N GLU A 312 -83.33 72.26 -96.09
CA GLU A 312 -84.01 71.88 -97.34
C GLU A 312 -85.53 71.72 -97.14
N LEU A 313 -85.95 71.08 -96.03
CA LEU A 313 -87.37 70.93 -95.67
C LEU A 313 -88.04 72.27 -95.37
N GLN A 314 -87.36 73.18 -94.66
CA GLN A 314 -87.89 74.50 -94.33
C GLN A 314 -88.01 75.38 -95.57
N SER A 315 -87.10 75.27 -96.55
CA SER A 315 -87.23 75.95 -97.86
C SER A 315 -88.46 75.46 -98.64
N ALA A 316 -88.63 74.14 -98.79
CA ALA A 316 -89.79 73.55 -99.45
C ALA A 316 -91.12 73.90 -98.76
N ARG A 317 -91.09 74.12 -97.44
CA ARG A 317 -92.25 74.54 -96.64
C ARG A 317 -92.67 75.98 -96.92
N GLU A 318 -91.74 76.90 -97.16
CA GLU A 318 -92.10 78.27 -97.57
C GLU A 318 -92.63 78.29 -99.01
N GLU A 319 -92.02 77.55 -99.95
CA GLU A 319 -92.51 77.39 -101.33
C GLU A 319 -93.94 76.83 -101.37
N ALA A 320 -94.27 75.87 -100.51
CA ALA A 320 -95.62 75.33 -100.37
C ALA A 320 -96.65 76.38 -99.87
N LYS A 321 -96.26 77.35 -99.02
CA LYS A 321 -97.15 78.45 -98.61
C LYS A 321 -97.43 79.40 -99.78
N ASP A 322 -96.39 79.74 -100.53
CA ASP A 322 -96.49 80.66 -101.66
C ASP A 322 -97.38 80.09 -102.77
N LEU A 323 -97.26 78.79 -103.06
CA LEU A 323 -98.18 78.05 -103.93
C LEU A 323 -99.61 78.02 -103.39
N ASN A 324 -99.82 77.83 -102.08
CA ASN A 324 -101.17 77.88 -101.50
C ASN A 324 -101.80 79.28 -101.62
N HIS A 325 -101.01 80.34 -101.47
CA HIS A 325 -101.48 81.72 -101.63
C HIS A 325 -101.88 82.03 -103.10
N GLN A 326 -101.19 81.43 -104.07
CA GLN A 326 -101.60 81.47 -105.49
C GLN A 326 -102.90 80.70 -105.74
N ILE A 327 -103.10 79.53 -105.10
CA ILE A 327 -104.34 78.75 -105.18
C ILE A 327 -105.53 79.52 -104.62
N ASP A 328 -105.38 80.16 -103.45
CA ASP A 328 -106.44 80.97 -102.83
C ASP A 328 -106.86 82.15 -103.72
N LYS A 329 -105.88 82.82 -104.36
CA LYS A 329 -106.14 83.91 -105.32
C LYS A 329 -106.90 83.42 -106.56
N LEU A 330 -106.47 82.30 -107.17
CA LEU A 330 -107.17 81.70 -108.31
C LEU A 330 -108.59 81.25 -107.94
N ASN A 331 -108.79 80.72 -106.73
CA ASN A 331 -110.13 80.39 -106.23
C ASN A 331 -111.03 81.63 -106.13
N ALA A 332 -110.51 82.76 -105.64
CA ALA A 332 -111.27 84.00 -105.58
C ALA A 332 -111.70 84.47 -106.99
N ASP A 333 -110.77 84.51 -107.94
CA ASP A 333 -111.03 84.90 -109.33
C ASP A 333 -112.06 83.98 -110.03
N ILE A 334 -112.02 82.68 -109.74
CA ILE A 334 -113.01 81.70 -110.24
C ILE A 334 -114.42 81.98 -109.69
N GLN A 335 -114.56 82.36 -108.42
CA GLN A 335 -115.89 82.65 -107.84
C GLN A 335 -116.50 83.95 -108.37
N THR A 336 -115.71 85.00 -108.61
CA THR A 336 -116.18 86.21 -109.30
C THR A 336 -116.64 85.90 -110.72
N MET A 337 -115.81 85.19 -111.49
CA MET A 337 -116.12 84.83 -112.88
C MET A 337 -117.38 83.96 -112.99
N LYS A 338 -117.60 83.03 -112.04
CA LYS A 338 -118.82 82.23 -111.92
C LYS A 338 -120.06 83.09 -111.62
N GLY A 339 -119.94 84.09 -110.76
CA GLY A 339 -121.02 85.04 -110.46
C GLY A 339 -121.39 85.94 -111.65
N GLU A 340 -120.43 86.29 -112.50
CA GLU A 340 -120.68 87.03 -113.74
C GLU A 340 -121.32 86.15 -114.83
N MET A 341 -120.89 84.89 -114.93
CA MET A 341 -121.48 83.90 -115.84
C MET A 341 -122.98 83.67 -115.55
N SER A 342 -123.37 83.54 -114.27
CA SER A 342 -124.78 83.42 -113.87
C SER A 342 -125.60 84.65 -114.31
N LYS A 343 -125.09 85.86 -114.06
CA LYS A 343 -125.71 87.13 -114.52
C LYS A 343 -125.74 87.27 -116.05
N SER A 344 -125.00 86.45 -116.79
CA SER A 344 -125.08 86.40 -118.26
C SER A 344 -126.18 85.46 -118.73
N SER A 345 -126.27 84.26 -118.13
CA SER A 345 -127.31 83.27 -118.46
C SER A 345 -128.73 83.79 -118.19
N GLU A 346 -128.94 84.56 -117.11
CA GLU A 346 -130.24 85.22 -116.84
C GLU A 346 -130.64 86.23 -117.94
N ARG A 347 -129.66 86.99 -118.47
CA ARG A 347 -129.89 87.93 -119.58
C ARG A 347 -130.15 87.21 -120.90
N GLU A 348 -129.46 86.10 -121.14
CA GLU A 348 -129.61 85.25 -122.32
C GLU A 348 -131.02 84.64 -122.40
N LEU A 349 -131.49 84.03 -121.31
CA LEU A 349 -132.87 83.53 -121.19
C LEU A 349 -133.91 84.64 -121.37
N GLY A 350 -133.65 85.83 -120.81
CA GLY A 350 -134.51 87.01 -121.00
C GLY A 350 -134.62 87.47 -122.45
N LEU A 351 -133.54 87.38 -123.23
CA LEU A 351 -133.52 87.67 -124.67
C LEU A 351 -134.21 86.56 -125.48
N GLU A 352 -134.03 85.30 -125.10
CA GLU A 352 -134.63 84.17 -125.81
C GLU A 352 -136.17 84.18 -125.71
N VAL A 353 -136.73 84.58 -124.57
CA VAL A 353 -138.18 84.82 -124.39
C VAL A 353 -138.68 85.99 -125.25
N GLN A 354 -137.89 87.05 -125.42
CA GLN A 354 -138.22 88.15 -126.35
C GLN A 354 -138.20 87.70 -127.81
N ILE A 355 -137.23 86.87 -128.21
CA ILE A 355 -137.16 86.28 -129.55
C ILE A 355 -138.36 85.36 -129.82
N ALA A 356 -138.78 84.58 -128.82
CA ALA A 356 -139.95 83.71 -128.92
C ALA A 356 -141.26 84.50 -129.09
N THR A 357 -141.47 85.55 -128.30
CA THR A 357 -142.67 86.40 -128.40
C THR A 357 -142.72 87.14 -129.74
N LEU A 358 -141.62 87.77 -130.18
CA LEU A 358 -141.52 88.41 -131.50
C LEU A 358 -141.79 87.45 -132.66
N LYS A 359 -141.33 86.18 -132.59
CA LYS A 359 -141.65 85.15 -133.59
C LYS A 359 -143.17 84.89 -133.69
N THR A 360 -143.90 84.90 -132.59
CA THR A 360 -145.36 84.65 -132.62
C THR A 360 -146.13 85.82 -133.23
N GLU A 361 -145.76 87.06 -132.93
CA GLU A 361 -146.39 88.24 -133.55
C GLU A 361 -146.09 88.32 -135.06
N LEU A 362 -144.86 88.00 -135.45
CA LEU A 362 -144.45 87.94 -136.86
C LEU A 362 -145.25 86.88 -137.65
N HIS A 363 -145.52 85.71 -137.05
CA HIS A 363 -146.42 84.71 -137.65
C HIS A 363 -147.88 85.18 -137.74
N LYS A 364 -148.38 85.88 -136.71
CA LYS A 364 -149.72 86.48 -136.70
C LYS A 364 -149.88 87.52 -137.82
N GLY A 365 -148.89 88.40 -137.99
CA GLY A 365 -148.83 89.37 -139.10
C GLY A 365 -148.78 88.72 -140.47
N ARG A 366 -147.93 87.70 -140.67
CA ARG A 366 -147.89 86.90 -141.92
C ARG A 366 -149.25 86.26 -142.24
N SER A 367 -149.96 85.74 -141.24
CA SER A 367 -151.31 85.17 -141.45
C SER A 367 -152.36 86.21 -141.83
N GLN A 368 -152.24 87.45 -141.34
CA GLN A 368 -153.13 88.55 -141.73
C GLN A 368 -152.85 89.04 -143.16
N ILE A 369 -151.57 89.13 -143.54
CA ILE A 369 -151.14 89.48 -144.90
C ILE A 369 -151.67 88.44 -145.90
N ALA A 370 -151.45 87.14 -145.67
CA ALA A 370 -151.93 86.08 -146.56
C ALA A 370 -153.47 86.08 -146.73
N ALA A 371 -154.22 86.45 -145.68
CA ALA A 371 -155.68 86.61 -145.76
C ALA A 371 -156.08 87.84 -146.60
N ALA A 372 -155.35 88.96 -146.48
CA ALA A 372 -155.56 90.15 -147.30
C ALA A 372 -155.18 89.93 -148.77
N GLU A 373 -154.05 89.26 -149.04
CA GLU A 373 -153.62 88.86 -150.39
C GLU A 373 -154.64 87.91 -151.04
N ALA A 374 -155.22 86.97 -150.28
CA ALA A 374 -156.29 86.10 -150.77
C ALA A 374 -157.62 86.84 -151.01
N ALA A 375 -157.86 87.99 -150.39
CA ALA A 375 -158.99 88.86 -150.70
C ALA A 375 -158.69 89.73 -151.94
N GLU A 376 -157.48 90.29 -152.03
CA GLU A 376 -157.04 91.11 -153.16
C GLU A 376 -156.92 90.28 -154.45
N ALA A 377 -156.44 89.04 -154.37
CA ALA A 377 -156.40 88.12 -155.52
C ALA A 377 -157.81 87.82 -156.06
N ARG A 378 -158.81 87.66 -155.18
CA ARG A 378 -160.21 87.52 -155.59
C ARG A 378 -160.72 88.80 -156.25
N ALA A 379 -160.44 89.98 -155.68
CA ALA A 379 -160.81 91.27 -156.28
C ALA A 379 -160.15 91.49 -157.65
N ARG A 380 -158.84 91.23 -157.79
CA ARG A 380 -158.10 91.30 -159.05
C ARG A 380 -158.57 90.26 -160.06
N SER A 381 -158.97 89.07 -159.63
CA SER A 381 -159.56 88.05 -160.52
C SER A 381 -160.99 88.39 -160.96
N SER A 382 -161.79 89.05 -160.12
CA SER A 382 -163.09 89.60 -160.52
C SER A 382 -162.90 90.75 -161.51
N LEU A 383 -161.90 91.62 -161.28
CA LEU A 383 -161.52 92.69 -162.19
C LEU A 383 -160.96 92.15 -163.51
N SER A 384 -160.16 91.08 -163.50
CA SER A 384 -159.64 90.47 -164.73
C SER A 384 -160.70 89.68 -165.49
N GLY A 385 -161.69 89.10 -164.81
CA GLY A 385 -162.88 88.54 -165.46
C GLY A 385 -163.76 89.61 -166.13
N LEU A 386 -163.94 90.76 -165.47
CA LEU A 386 -164.55 91.96 -166.06
C LEU A 386 -163.74 92.49 -167.25
N TYR A 387 -162.41 92.55 -167.12
CA TYR A 387 -161.52 92.95 -168.19
C TYR A 387 -161.53 91.95 -169.35
N LEU A 388 -161.67 90.65 -169.09
CA LEU A 388 -161.87 89.64 -170.13
C LEU A 388 -163.21 89.84 -170.84
N ALA A 389 -164.31 90.12 -170.12
CA ALA A 389 -165.59 90.44 -170.74
C ALA A 389 -165.53 91.72 -171.60
N VAL A 390 -164.84 92.75 -171.12
CA VAL A 390 -164.57 93.99 -171.89
C VAL A 390 -163.64 93.72 -173.08
N GLN A 391 -162.65 92.83 -172.96
CA GLN A 391 -161.81 92.41 -174.08
C GLN A 391 -162.54 91.48 -175.06
N GLN A 392 -163.48 90.64 -174.62
CA GLN A 392 -164.34 89.87 -175.51
C GLN A 392 -165.20 90.82 -176.36
N LEU A 393 -165.82 91.83 -175.73
CA LEU A 393 -166.54 92.90 -176.43
C LEU A 393 -165.62 93.71 -177.37
N ALA A 394 -164.40 94.06 -176.91
CA ALA A 394 -163.44 94.80 -177.72
C ALA A 394 -162.85 93.96 -178.87
N ILE A 395 -162.73 92.64 -178.72
CA ILE A 395 -162.23 91.70 -179.74
C ILE A 395 -163.36 91.21 -180.65
N GLU A 396 -164.63 91.33 -180.27
CA GLU A 396 -165.72 91.33 -181.26
C GLU A 396 -165.75 92.65 -182.05
N ALA A 397 -165.43 93.79 -181.42
CA ALA A 397 -165.21 95.06 -182.13
C ALA A 397 -163.89 95.11 -182.93
N GLU A 398 -162.90 94.26 -182.63
CA GLU A 398 -161.57 94.18 -183.27
C GLU A 398 -161.36 92.86 -184.07
N LYS A 399 -162.36 91.97 -184.10
CA LYS A 399 -162.69 91.14 -185.27
C LYS A 399 -163.23 91.99 -186.43
N ALA A 400 -163.42 93.27 -186.15
CA ALA A 400 -163.32 94.32 -187.12
C ALA A 400 -161.95 95.14 -187.09
N LYS A 401 -160.69 94.66 -186.60
CA LYS A 401 -159.21 95.26 -186.37
C LYS A 401 -157.56 94.55 -186.10
N ASN A 402 -156.60 93.92 -184.99
CA ASN A 402 -154.86 93.64 -184.47
C ASN A 402 -153.68 92.40 -183.54
N GLU A 403 -152.21 92.33 -182.95
CA GLU A 403 -150.94 91.17 -182.27
C GLU A 403 -149.30 91.07 -181.27
N LEU A 404 -148.40 89.94 -180.65
CA LEU A 404 -146.82 89.17 -180.07
C LEU A 404 -145.30 89.21 -178.92
N ARG A 405 -144.15 88.21 -178.43
CA ARG A 405 -142.42 88.09 -177.84
C ARG A 405 -141.30 87.10 -176.61
N ILE A 406 -139.77 86.86 -176.26
CA ILE A 406 -138.60 85.77 -175.29
C ILE A 406 -136.79 85.71 -174.61
N SER A 407 -135.85 84.79 -173.69
CA SER A 407 -134.10 84.55 -173.11
C SER A 407 -133.02 83.44 -171.96
N LYS A 408 -131.50 83.20 -171.52
CA LYS A 408 -130.37 82.25 -170.39
C LYS A 408 -128.51 81.90 -169.98
N LEU A 409 -127.62 81.24 -168.85
CA LEU A 409 -126.01 80.42 -168.45
C LEU A 409 -124.67 80.20 -167.07
N GLU A 410 -123.41 79.29 -166.75
CA GLU A 410 -122.24 78.74 -165.44
C GLU A 410 -120.43 78.07 -165.25
N ALA A 411 -119.23 77.46 -164.38
CA ALA A 411 -118.17 76.92 -162.98
C ALA A 411 -116.42 76.10 -162.77
N HIS A 412 -115.22 75.51 -161.88
CA HIS A 412 -114.07 75.13 -160.48
C HIS A 412 -112.44 74.14 -160.23
N ASP A 413 -111.23 73.58 -159.33
CA ASP A 413 -110.03 73.33 -157.96
C ASP A 413 -108.51 72.18 -157.61
N ASN A 414 -107.29 71.66 -156.70
CA ASN A 414 -105.95 71.56 -155.43
C ASN A 414 -104.54 70.31 -154.97
N GLU A 415 -103.32 69.78 -154.07
CA GLU A 415 -101.99 69.62 -152.78
C GLU A 415 -100.43 68.54 -152.45
N VAL A 416 -99.23 67.97 -151.53
CA VAL A 416 -98.10 67.64 -150.09
C VAL A 416 -96.38 66.80 -149.81
N GLY A 417 -95.18 66.24 -148.89
CA GLY A 417 -94.17 65.66 -147.45
C GLY A 417 -92.36 65.08 -147.09
N ILE A 418 -91.20 64.41 -146.18
CA ILE A 418 -90.30 63.61 -144.77
C ILE A 418 -88.47 63.25 -144.18
N LYS A 419 -87.64 62.40 -143.09
CA LYS A 419 -85.94 62.11 -142.33
C LYS A 419 -85.03 60.85 -141.18
N GLY A 420 -83.74 60.31 -140.39
CA GLY A 420 -82.01 60.08 -139.71
C GLY A 420 -81.10 58.98 -138.39
N LYS A 421 -79.80 58.47 -137.58
CA LYS A 421 -78.04 58.15 -137.06
C LYS A 421 -77.03 57.23 -135.65
N ASP A 422 -75.57 56.68 -135.29
CA ASP A 422 -74.41 56.18 -133.90
C ASP A 422 -72.83 55.12 -133.44
N MET A 423 -71.83 54.83 -132.23
CA MET A 423 -70.40 53.78 -131.64
C MET A 423 -69.03 53.59 -130.25
N THR A 424 -67.85 52.59 -129.77
CA THR A 424 -66.59 52.21 -128.43
C THR A 424 -64.94 51.21 -128.14
N ALA A 425 -63.78 50.60 -127.20
CA ALA A 425 -62.73 50.09 -125.74
C ALA A 425 -60.92 49.45 -125.38
N GLU A 426 -59.77 48.77 -124.47
CA GLU A 426 -58.86 47.93 -123.06
C GLU A 426 -57.00 47.56 -122.55
N SER A 427 -55.85 46.87 -121.65
CA SER A 427 -54.91 45.87 -120.36
C SER A 427 -53.10 45.73 -119.63
N SER A 428 -51.93 45.01 -118.75
CA SER A 428 -50.95 43.82 -117.70
C SER A 428 -49.29 43.79 -116.67
N GLU A 429 -48.09 43.07 -115.84
CA GLU A 429 -46.97 41.81 -115.03
C GLU A 429 -45.46 41.78 -113.78
N LEU A 430 -44.25 41.07 -112.97
CA LEU A 430 -43.05 39.81 -112.28
C LEU A 430 -41.53 39.76 -111.03
N SER A 431 -40.34 39.03 -110.20
CA SER A 431 -39.22 37.76 -109.38
C SER A 431 -37.64 37.73 -108.22
N SER A 432 -36.45 37.00 -107.38
CA SER A 432 -35.37 35.73 -106.52
C SER A 432 -33.72 35.67 -105.46
N VAL A 433 -32.55 34.92 -104.61
CA VAL A 433 -31.54 33.66 -103.64
C VAL A 433 -29.80 33.58 -102.74
N ILE A 434 -28.65 32.84 -101.86
CA ILE A 434 -27.74 31.66 -100.69
C ILE A 434 -25.95 31.31 -99.94
N THR A 435 -25.16 30.50 -98.78
CA THR A 435 -23.45 29.96 -98.16
C THR A 435 -22.51 29.14 -96.64
N ILE A 436 -21.08 28.48 -96.19
CA ILE A 436 -20.07 27.72 -94.78
C ILE A 436 -18.27 27.07 -94.27
N SER A 437 -17.45 26.45 -93.03
CA SER A 437 -15.76 25.83 -92.43
C SER A 437 -14.82 24.90 -90.95
N VAL A 438 -13.35 24.42 -90.49
CA VAL A 438 -12.36 23.51 -89.14
C VAL A 438 -10.56 22.99 -88.54
N GLN A 439 -9.76 22.31 -87.29
CA GLN A 439 -8.19 21.66 -86.61
C GLN A 439 -7.76 20.65 -85.21
N GLU A 440 -7.39 19.28 -85.06
CA GLU A 440 -7.36 18.50 -83.67
C GLU A 440 -6.41 17.31 -83.08
N TYR A 441 -5.41 16.65 -83.71
CA TYR A 441 -4.86 15.30 -83.27
C TYR A 441 -3.89 15.21 -82.05
N GLU A 442 -3.08 16.23 -81.75
CA GLU A 442 -1.89 16.10 -80.86
C GLU A 442 -2.21 15.99 -79.35
N SER A 443 -3.42 16.40 -78.94
CA SER A 443 -3.87 16.45 -77.55
C SER A 443 -3.97 15.08 -76.83
N LEU A 444 -3.83 13.97 -77.54
CA LEU A 444 -3.92 12.62 -76.96
C LEU A 444 -2.60 12.10 -76.37
N ILE A 445 -1.44 12.64 -76.78
CA ILE A 445 -0.13 12.10 -76.38
C ILE A 445 0.29 12.55 -74.97
N GLN A 446 -0.13 13.74 -74.51
CA GLN A 446 0.20 14.28 -73.18
C GLN A 446 -0.49 13.58 -71.98
N LYS A 447 -1.04 12.38 -72.16
CA LYS A 447 -1.69 11.59 -71.09
C LYS A 447 -0.82 10.50 -70.45
N ALA A 448 0.42 10.32 -70.89
CA ALA A 448 1.28 9.20 -70.47
C ALA A 448 2.31 9.51 -69.35
N GLU A 449 2.66 10.78 -69.10
CA GLU A 449 3.90 11.14 -68.36
C GLU A 449 3.71 11.52 -66.87
N ARG A 450 2.61 11.14 -66.21
CA ARG A 450 2.35 11.48 -64.79
C ARG A 450 1.97 10.28 -63.90
N ALA A 451 2.76 9.22 -63.98
CA ALA A 451 2.64 8.02 -63.12
C ALA A 451 4.02 7.44 -62.74
N ASN A 452 4.93 8.28 -62.22
CA ASN A 452 6.32 7.91 -61.95
C ASN A 452 6.82 8.47 -60.60
N VAL A 453 7.72 7.75 -59.92
CA VAL A 453 8.38 8.03 -58.61
C VAL A 453 7.40 8.21 -57.41
N ILE A 454 7.66 7.88 -56.13
CA ILE A 454 8.85 7.56 -55.30
C ILE A 454 8.44 6.50 -54.24
N SER A 455 9.24 5.55 -53.72
CA SER A 455 10.36 4.73 -54.22
C SER A 455 10.64 3.55 -53.25
N GLN A 456 11.17 2.45 -53.80
CA GLN A 456 12.22 1.54 -53.26
C GLN A 456 12.58 1.54 -51.74
N SER A 457 12.56 0.37 -51.09
CA SER A 457 13.74 -0.14 -50.32
C SER A 457 13.54 -1.55 -49.70
N THR A 458 14.49 -2.44 -50.02
CA THR A 458 14.96 -3.66 -49.33
C THR A 458 16.50 -3.70 -49.58
N PRO A 459 17.38 -4.53 -48.95
CA PRO A 459 17.12 -5.86 -48.37
C PRO A 459 18.03 -6.28 -47.15
N LYS A 460 17.98 -7.58 -46.74
CA LYS A 460 19.08 -8.57 -46.48
C LYS A 460 20.39 -8.16 -45.71
N ASP A 461 21.14 -9.05 -45.04
CA ASP A 461 21.14 -10.51 -44.79
C ASP A 461 21.97 -10.84 -43.49
N GLU A 462 22.11 -12.15 -43.19
CA GLU A 462 22.91 -12.90 -42.18
C GLU A 462 24.21 -12.32 -41.57
N PRO A 463 24.67 -12.90 -40.43
CA PRO A 463 26.02 -13.46 -40.39
C PRO A 463 26.13 -14.87 -39.74
N HIS A 464 27.25 -15.56 -39.99
CA HIS A 464 27.57 -16.90 -39.47
C HIS A 464 29.09 -17.03 -39.16
N PHE A 465 29.48 -18.07 -38.41
CA PHE A 465 30.83 -18.66 -38.21
C PHE A 465 31.77 -18.21 -37.06
N MET A 466 32.12 -19.20 -36.21
CA MET A 466 33.43 -19.50 -35.54
C MET A 466 34.13 -18.44 -34.64
N GLU A 467 34.85 -18.78 -33.56
CA GLU A 467 35.14 -20.03 -32.81
C GLU A 467 35.73 -19.66 -31.42
N LEU A 468 36.07 -20.66 -30.58
CA LEU A 468 37.17 -20.62 -29.60
C LEU A 468 36.93 -20.04 -28.18
N GLU A 469 36.00 -20.61 -27.41
CA GLU A 469 36.05 -20.50 -25.94
C GLU A 469 35.58 -21.81 -25.29
N LYS A 470 36.42 -22.45 -24.45
CA LYS A 470 36.19 -23.85 -24.01
C LYS A 470 36.82 -24.27 -22.68
N THR A 471 37.07 -23.31 -21.78
CA THR A 471 37.73 -23.55 -20.48
C THR A 471 36.89 -23.14 -19.26
N SER A 472 35.94 -22.20 -19.41
CA SER A 472 35.12 -21.66 -18.30
C SER A 472 34.31 -22.73 -17.55
N ASP A 473 33.51 -23.52 -18.28
CA ASP A 473 32.47 -24.35 -17.67
C ASP A 473 33.02 -25.50 -16.81
N VAL A 474 34.23 -25.98 -17.13
CA VAL A 474 34.88 -27.07 -16.40
C VAL A 474 35.38 -26.57 -15.03
N ASP A 475 35.96 -25.37 -14.98
CA ASP A 475 36.42 -24.78 -13.72
C ASP A 475 35.23 -24.32 -12.85
N ALA A 476 34.13 -23.86 -13.45
CA ALA A 476 32.88 -23.55 -12.73
C ALA A 476 32.30 -24.78 -12.01
N VAL A 477 32.12 -25.91 -12.72
CA VAL A 477 31.61 -27.17 -12.14
C VAL A 477 32.55 -27.73 -11.08
N LYS A 478 33.87 -27.57 -11.26
CA LYS A 478 34.87 -27.94 -10.27
C LYS A 478 34.78 -27.08 -9.00
N GLN A 479 34.62 -25.77 -9.13
CA GLN A 479 34.46 -24.85 -8.01
C GLN A 479 33.16 -25.14 -7.23
N GLU A 480 32.07 -25.46 -7.92
CA GLU A 480 30.82 -25.89 -7.28
C GLU A 480 31.01 -27.18 -6.47
N LEU A 481 31.69 -28.20 -7.03
CA LEU A 481 32.01 -29.45 -6.35
C LEU A 481 32.92 -29.25 -5.12
N GLU A 482 33.92 -28.38 -5.21
CA GLU A 482 34.78 -28.03 -4.06
C GLU A 482 33.98 -27.32 -2.95
N SER A 483 33.06 -26.41 -3.30
CA SER A 483 32.17 -25.75 -2.35
C SER A 483 31.19 -26.72 -1.66
N ALA A 484 30.63 -27.68 -2.40
CA ALA A 484 29.75 -28.71 -1.87
C ALA A 484 30.48 -29.61 -0.85
N ASN A 485 31.72 -30.01 -1.15
CA ASN A 485 32.54 -30.79 -0.23
C ASN A 485 32.93 -30.00 1.03
N ALA A 486 33.15 -28.68 0.93
CA ALA A 486 33.39 -27.83 2.10
C ALA A 486 32.19 -27.82 3.06
N THR A 487 30.98 -27.57 2.54
CA THR A 487 29.75 -27.56 3.37
C THR A 487 29.44 -28.92 3.99
N ILE A 488 29.68 -30.02 3.29
CA ILE A 488 29.53 -31.39 3.83
C ILE A 488 30.46 -31.62 5.03
N ASN A 489 31.69 -31.10 4.99
CA ASN A 489 32.64 -31.24 6.09
C ASN A 489 32.31 -30.32 7.28
N GLU A 490 31.83 -29.11 7.04
CA GLU A 490 31.30 -28.23 8.10
C GLU A 490 30.10 -28.86 8.82
N LEU A 491 29.16 -29.44 8.07
CA LEU A 491 28.01 -30.15 8.63
C LEU A 491 28.41 -31.39 9.44
N ARG A 492 29.47 -32.11 9.05
CA ARG A 492 30.04 -33.23 9.83
C ARG A 492 30.63 -32.75 11.16
N LEU A 493 31.42 -31.67 11.16
CA LEU A 493 31.99 -31.09 12.38
C LEU A 493 30.89 -30.57 13.32
N SER A 494 29.87 -29.90 12.78
CA SER A 494 28.70 -29.43 13.52
C SER A 494 27.91 -30.59 14.15
N LEU A 495 27.74 -31.69 13.43
CA LEU A 495 27.10 -32.91 13.94
C LEU A 495 27.91 -33.56 15.07
N GLU A 496 29.24 -33.64 14.95
CA GLU A 496 30.08 -34.21 16.01
C GLU A 496 30.04 -33.37 17.29
N VAL A 497 30.07 -32.04 17.16
CA VAL A 497 29.89 -31.11 18.29
C VAL A 497 28.50 -31.27 18.93
N ALA A 498 27.45 -31.49 18.13
CA ALA A 498 26.11 -31.76 18.63
C ALA A 498 26.00 -33.10 19.38
N ILE A 499 26.67 -34.16 18.89
CA ILE A 499 26.73 -35.47 19.55
C ILE A 499 27.43 -35.36 20.91
N ARG A 500 28.66 -34.82 20.94
CA ARG A 500 29.42 -34.63 22.20
C ARG A 500 28.65 -33.79 23.23
N ARG A 501 27.88 -32.79 22.76
CA ARG A 501 27.02 -31.97 23.64
C ARG A 501 25.79 -32.74 24.15
N ALA A 502 25.25 -33.69 23.39
CA ALA A 502 24.16 -34.56 23.83
C ALA A 502 24.65 -35.60 24.85
N GLU A 503 25.83 -36.20 24.62
CA GLU A 503 26.48 -37.15 25.54
C GLU A 503 26.72 -36.52 26.93
N VAL A 504 27.36 -35.35 26.98
CA VAL A 504 27.59 -34.61 28.24
C VAL A 504 26.28 -34.23 28.93
N ALA A 505 25.20 -33.95 28.18
CA ALA A 505 23.88 -33.68 28.76
C ALA A 505 23.21 -34.94 29.32
N GLU A 506 23.41 -36.11 28.71
CA GLU A 506 22.96 -37.41 29.22
C GLU A 506 23.72 -37.81 30.50
N GLU A 507 25.05 -37.64 30.54
CA GLU A 507 25.86 -37.87 31.74
C GLU A 507 25.42 -36.97 32.91
N ALA A 508 25.28 -35.66 32.66
CA ALA A 508 24.81 -34.70 33.66
C ALA A 508 23.41 -35.06 34.18
N LYS A 509 22.49 -35.47 33.29
CA LYS A 509 21.16 -35.99 33.64
C LYS A 509 21.27 -37.27 34.49
N ALA A 510 22.15 -38.21 34.14
CA ALA A 510 22.35 -39.46 34.89
C ALA A 510 22.87 -39.21 36.31
N LEU A 511 23.79 -38.26 36.49
CA LEU A 511 24.28 -37.82 37.81
C LEU A 511 23.17 -37.19 38.66
N VAL A 512 22.35 -36.30 38.08
CA VAL A 512 21.19 -35.69 38.75
C VAL A 512 20.14 -36.74 39.11
N GLU A 513 19.83 -37.66 38.20
CA GLU A 513 18.92 -38.77 38.48
C GLU A 513 19.44 -39.70 39.58
N HIS A 514 20.74 -40.03 39.59
CA HIS A 514 21.35 -40.83 40.65
C HIS A 514 21.25 -40.13 42.01
N TYR A 515 21.53 -38.83 42.09
CA TYR A 515 21.36 -38.03 43.30
C TYR A 515 19.89 -38.01 43.77
N LEU A 516 18.94 -37.79 42.86
CA LEU A 516 17.51 -37.80 43.17
C LEU A 516 17.02 -39.20 43.59
N ARG A 517 17.50 -40.28 42.99
CA ARG A 517 17.22 -41.67 43.42
C ARG A 517 17.75 -41.90 44.84
N LYS A 518 18.97 -41.47 45.15
CA LYS A 518 19.59 -41.58 46.48
C LYS A 518 18.83 -40.76 47.55
N GLN A 519 18.37 -39.55 47.22
CA GLN A 519 17.54 -38.73 48.13
C GLN A 519 16.13 -39.31 48.33
N ARG A 520 15.48 -39.80 47.26
CA ARG A 520 14.17 -40.49 47.34
C ARG A 520 14.28 -41.74 48.21
N GLU A 521 15.34 -42.53 48.07
CA GLU A 521 15.59 -43.70 48.91
C GLU A 521 15.86 -43.32 50.37
N LYS A 522 16.63 -42.24 50.63
CA LYS A 522 16.84 -41.70 51.99
C LYS A 522 15.52 -41.24 52.64
N HIS A 523 14.64 -40.57 51.88
CA HIS A 523 13.30 -40.21 52.35
C HIS A 523 12.38 -41.42 52.55
N ARG A 524 12.44 -42.42 51.66
CA ARG A 524 11.68 -43.67 51.79
C ARG A 524 12.09 -44.43 53.04
N ARG A 525 13.39 -44.64 53.27
CA ARG A 525 13.92 -45.27 54.50
C ARG A 525 13.53 -44.52 55.76
N ARG A 526 13.57 -43.17 55.74
CA ARG A 526 13.08 -42.35 56.86
C ARG A 526 11.60 -42.60 57.12
N ARG A 527 10.73 -42.47 56.11
CA ARG A 527 9.28 -42.71 56.24
C ARG A 527 8.92 -44.16 56.63
N SER A 528 9.70 -45.15 56.21
CA SER A 528 9.51 -46.55 56.63
C SER A 528 10.05 -46.86 58.04
N ALA A 529 10.92 -46.00 58.60
CA ALA A 529 11.41 -46.11 59.97
C ALA A 529 10.61 -45.25 60.97
N SER A 530 9.97 -44.16 60.52
CA SER A 530 9.09 -43.31 61.31
C SER A 530 7.61 -43.56 60.95
N GLY A 531 7.04 -44.61 61.54
CA GLY A 531 5.68 -45.07 61.23
C GLY A 531 4.54 -44.30 61.91
N THR A 532 4.38 -43.01 61.63
CA THR A 532 3.16 -42.22 61.95
C THR A 532 2.99 -41.01 61.01
N PRO A 533 1.76 -40.47 60.77
CA PRO A 533 1.52 -39.43 59.76
C PRO A 533 0.78 -38.16 60.26
N GLU A 534 1.41 -36.98 60.22
CA GLU A 534 0.80 -35.64 60.34
C GLU A 534 1.65 -34.63 59.50
N GLU A 535 1.11 -33.78 58.63
CA GLU A 535 1.83 -32.72 57.83
C GLU A 535 0.78 -31.58 57.58
N GLU A 536 0.93 -30.24 57.72
CA GLU A 536 2.03 -29.26 57.99
C GLU A 536 1.43 -27.86 58.43
N ILE A 537 2.21 -26.74 58.48
CA ILE A 537 1.92 -25.27 58.64
C ILE A 537 2.23 -24.57 59.98
N SER A 538 3.21 -23.62 59.99
CA SER A 538 3.06 -22.22 60.48
C SER A 538 4.30 -21.32 60.17
N ILE A 539 4.17 -19.99 60.23
CA ILE A 539 5.21 -18.98 59.95
C ILE A 539 5.18 -17.83 60.98
N VAL A 540 6.35 -17.39 61.47
CA VAL A 540 6.57 -16.13 62.21
C VAL A 540 7.87 -15.48 61.70
N ALA A 541 7.99 -14.15 61.80
CA ALA A 541 9.10 -13.36 61.24
C ALA A 541 9.65 -12.34 62.23
N ASP A 542 10.82 -11.76 61.94
CA ASP A 542 11.35 -10.58 62.63
C ASP A 542 12.27 -9.77 61.69
N THR A 543 12.13 -8.44 61.59
CA THR A 543 12.96 -7.57 60.71
C THR A 543 12.71 -6.06 60.89
N PRO A 544 13.71 -5.19 60.68
CA PRO A 544 13.53 -3.83 60.14
C PRO A 544 13.23 -3.88 58.62
N VAL A 545 12.84 -2.82 57.90
CA VAL A 545 12.99 -1.37 58.15
C VAL A 545 11.73 -0.59 57.71
N LEU A 546 11.60 0.65 58.18
CA LEU A 546 10.70 1.68 57.66
C LEU A 546 11.41 2.54 56.58
N PRO A 547 10.69 3.36 55.76
CA PRO A 547 9.23 3.49 55.61
C PRO A 547 8.69 3.52 54.14
N SER A 548 7.36 3.34 54.02
CA SER A 548 6.45 3.91 52.98
C SER A 548 6.61 3.53 51.49
N SER A 549 5.52 3.40 50.70
CA SER A 549 4.08 3.40 51.03
C SER A 549 3.20 2.79 49.93
N LYS A 550 2.07 2.21 50.36
CA LYS A 550 0.73 2.00 49.72
C LYS A 550 0.49 2.51 48.27
N ALA A 551 -0.40 1.94 47.45
CA ALA A 551 -1.14 0.65 47.41
C ALA A 551 -2.02 0.59 46.12
N ARG A 552 -2.62 -0.59 45.84
CA ARG A 552 -3.75 -0.88 44.91
C ARG A 552 -5.02 0.00 45.18
N PRO A 553 -6.11 0.02 44.35
CA PRO A 553 -6.64 -1.08 43.49
C PRO A 553 -7.27 -0.69 42.12
N GLY A 554 -7.87 -1.69 41.42
CA GLY A 554 -8.74 -1.54 40.24
C GLY A 554 -8.22 -2.31 39.00
N GLY A 555 -9.03 -2.97 38.16
CA GLY A 555 -10.47 -3.27 38.21
C GLY A 555 -10.83 -4.45 37.30
N SER A 556 -12.09 -4.92 37.34
CA SER A 556 -12.60 -6.08 36.58
C SER A 556 -13.36 -5.70 35.30
N VAL A 557 -13.51 -6.61 34.33
CA VAL A 557 -14.80 -6.81 33.59
C VAL A 557 -14.88 -8.15 32.82
N ALA A 558 -16.13 -8.56 32.55
CA ALA A 558 -16.71 -9.66 31.76
C ALA A 558 -16.10 -9.97 30.36
N ARG A 559 -16.48 -11.02 29.59
CA ARG A 559 -17.15 -12.35 29.77
C ARG A 559 -17.32 -12.97 28.34
N VAL A 560 -17.69 -14.26 28.24
CA VAL A 560 -18.08 -15.01 27.00
C VAL A 560 -16.88 -15.47 26.13
N GLY A 561 -16.78 -16.72 25.65
CA GLY A 561 -17.46 -17.96 26.07
C GLY A 561 -17.80 -18.96 24.94
N ARG A 562 -17.09 -20.10 24.86
CA ARG A 562 -17.60 -21.33 24.20
C ARG A 562 -16.93 -22.64 24.67
N SER A 563 -17.73 -23.44 25.37
CA SER A 563 -17.82 -24.92 25.41
C SER A 563 -16.60 -25.85 25.12
N THR A 564 -16.32 -26.73 26.10
CA THR A 564 -15.99 -28.19 26.00
C THR A 564 -14.77 -28.67 25.17
N THR A 565 -14.03 -29.72 25.55
CA THR A 565 -14.29 -30.86 26.48
C THR A 565 -13.14 -31.10 27.49
N LEU A 566 -13.35 -31.99 28.47
CA LEU A 566 -12.28 -32.53 29.34
C LEU A 566 -11.48 -33.61 28.61
N ASN A 567 -10.15 -33.64 28.82
CA ASN A 567 -9.48 -34.85 29.32
C ASN A 567 -8.14 -34.54 30.01
N ASP A 568 -7.53 -35.57 30.59
CA ASP A 568 -6.47 -35.49 31.59
C ASP A 568 -5.02 -35.25 31.07
N ASN A 569 -4.10 -35.05 32.01
CA ASN A 569 -2.63 -35.03 31.91
C ASN A 569 -1.85 -33.80 31.37
N LYS A 570 -1.21 -33.11 32.34
CA LYS A 570 0.22 -32.74 32.39
C LYS A 570 0.81 -31.89 31.25
N ASN A 571 0.95 -30.60 31.53
CA ASN A 571 1.80 -29.62 30.85
C ASN A 571 3.10 -30.19 30.24
N LYS A 572 3.17 -30.20 28.90
CA LYS A 572 4.39 -30.05 28.09
C LYS A 572 3.96 -29.65 26.68
N ASN A 573 4.41 -28.49 26.20
CA ASN A 573 3.98 -27.96 24.91
C ASN A 573 4.52 -28.82 23.77
N TYR A 574 3.62 -29.58 23.13
CA TYR A 574 3.88 -30.22 21.86
C TYR A 574 3.93 -29.12 20.77
N VAL A 575 5.14 -28.72 20.37
CA VAL A 575 5.32 -27.90 19.17
C VAL A 575 5.13 -28.83 17.96
N PRO A 576 4.18 -28.57 17.04
CA PRO A 576 4.00 -29.41 15.86
C PRO A 576 5.27 -29.36 14.98
N LEU A 577 5.63 -30.49 14.37
CA LEU A 577 6.95 -30.68 13.72
C LEU A 577 7.32 -29.57 12.71
N GLY A 578 6.35 -29.03 11.98
CA GLY A 578 6.52 -27.91 11.04
C GLY A 578 6.88 -26.55 11.66
N LYS A 579 7.16 -26.47 12.97
CA LYS A 579 7.77 -25.30 13.64
C LYS A 579 9.17 -25.58 14.23
N VAL A 580 9.66 -26.82 14.13
CA VAL A 580 11.03 -27.19 14.54
C VAL A 580 11.87 -27.54 13.31
N LEU A 581 11.27 -28.25 12.35
CA LEU A 581 11.77 -28.31 10.98
C LEU A 581 11.39 -26.99 10.29
N ASN A 582 12.35 -26.07 10.16
CA ASN A 582 12.15 -24.74 9.59
C ASN A 582 12.06 -24.76 8.05
N MET A 583 11.13 -25.56 7.52
CA MET A 583 10.81 -25.60 6.09
C MET A 583 9.95 -24.40 5.72
N LYS A 584 10.38 -23.65 4.70
CA LYS A 584 9.51 -22.74 3.96
C LYS A 584 8.80 -23.52 2.84
N PHE A 585 7.52 -23.24 2.67
CA PHE A 585 6.92 -23.03 1.36
C PHE A 585 6.79 -21.52 1.17
#